data_AF-A0A914G0G5-F1
#
_entry.id   AF-A0A914G0G5-F1
#
_cell.length_a   1.000
_cell.length_b   1.000
_cell.length_c   1.000
_cell.angle_alpha   90.00
_cell.angle_beta   90.00
_cell.angle_gamma   90.00
#
_symmetry.space_group_name_H-M   'P 1'
#
loop_
_entity.id
_entity.type
_entity.pdbx_description
1 polymer ?
#
loop_
_entity_poly.entity_id
_entity_poly.type
_entity_poly.pdbx_seq_one_letter_code
_entity_poly.pdbx_strand_id
1 'polypeptide(L)'
;MFEIVSGDKTWHHLLEEVNFFSRYRHFICLICATEDEEDHLVFSSLVESKIRHLISFFENNSCVNLCHICPRQFKPLATCDVGVDYKNPVVTLWFVGLDLNKSMKKNIDLTLEIQQFSDVVLK
;
A
#
# COMPACT_ATOMS: atom_id res chain seq x y z
N MET A 1 -12.14 1.32 24.40
CA MET A 1 -12.28 2.50 25.30
C MET A 1 -13.09 2.15 26.53
N PHE A 2 -14.29 1.54 26.40
CA PHE A 2 -15.06 1.06 27.56
C PHE A 2 -14.25 0.14 28.49
N GLU A 3 -13.52 -0.83 27.94
CA GLU A 3 -12.64 -1.73 28.71
C GLU A 3 -11.53 -1.02 29.50
N ILE A 4 -11.11 0.18 29.07
CA ILE A 4 -10.11 0.97 29.80
C ILE A 4 -10.79 1.73 30.94
N VAL A 5 -11.98 2.29 30.69
CA VAL A 5 -12.77 3.01 31.70
C VAL A 5 -13.30 2.07 32.78
N SER A 6 -13.65 0.83 32.44
CA SER A 6 -14.05 -0.20 33.40
C SER A 6 -12.87 -0.79 34.19
N GLY A 7 -11.62 -0.52 33.77
CA GLY A 7 -10.40 -1.04 34.40
C GLY A 7 -9.94 -2.42 33.89
N ASP A 8 -10.62 -2.99 32.89
CA ASP A 8 -10.30 -4.31 32.32
C ASP A 8 -9.02 -4.29 31.45
N LYS A 9 -8.65 -3.13 30.90
CA LYS A 9 -7.42 -2.92 30.14
C LYS A 9 -6.69 -1.65 30.54
N THR A 10 -5.39 -1.65 30.36
CA THR A 10 -4.54 -0.47 30.56
C THR A 10 -4.44 0.38 29.29
N TRP A 11 -4.04 1.65 29.43
CA TRP A 11 -3.75 2.53 28.29
C TRP A 11 -2.68 1.98 27.35
N HIS A 12 -1.77 1.14 27.85
CA HIS A 12 -0.78 0.45 27.01
C HIS A 12 -1.45 -0.37 25.90
N HIS A 13 -2.54 -1.08 26.20
CA HIS A 13 -3.26 -1.89 25.21
C HIS A 13 -3.90 -1.05 24.10
N LEU A 14 -4.19 0.23 24.35
CA LEU A 14 -4.69 1.14 23.31
C LEU A 14 -3.60 1.54 22.32
N LEU A 15 -2.36 1.59 22.80
CA LEU A 15 -1.18 2.03 22.05
C LEU A 15 -0.42 0.85 21.43
N GLU A 16 -0.86 -0.39 21.66
CA GLU A 16 -0.28 -1.57 21.04
C GLU A 16 -0.38 -1.47 19.52
N GLU A 17 0.74 -1.66 18.85
CA GLU A 17 0.78 -1.64 17.40
C GLU A 17 -0.05 -2.80 16.84
N VAL A 18 -1.09 -2.45 16.08
CA VAL A 18 -1.83 -3.43 15.31
C VAL A 18 -0.97 -3.84 14.12
N ASN A 19 -0.69 -5.13 14.00
CA ASN A 19 0.06 -5.65 12.86
C ASN A 19 -0.77 -5.56 11.58
N PHE A 20 -0.45 -4.58 10.75
CA PHE A 20 -1.09 -4.31 9.45
C PHE A 20 -1.11 -5.55 8.54
N PHE A 21 0.00 -6.30 8.48
CA PHE A 21 0.15 -7.45 7.58
C PHE A 21 -0.63 -8.69 8.04
N SER A 22 -1.06 -8.75 9.30
CA SER A 22 -1.98 -9.78 9.78
C SER A 22 -3.46 -9.44 9.57
N ARG A 23 -3.78 -8.18 9.27
CA ARG A 23 -5.16 -7.68 9.23
C ARG A 23 -5.88 -7.99 7.91
N TYR A 24 -5.15 -8.16 6.82
CA TYR A 24 -5.69 -8.37 5.48
C TYR A 24 -5.22 -9.69 4.88
N ARG A 25 -6.02 -10.25 3.97
CA ARG A 25 -5.65 -11.47 3.23
C ARG A 25 -4.94 -11.18 1.90
N HIS A 26 -5.19 -10.02 1.33
CA HIS A 26 -4.66 -9.61 0.04
C HIS A 26 -3.96 -8.26 0.21
N PHE A 27 -2.87 -8.09 -0.53
CA PHE A 27 -2.07 -6.88 -0.52
C PHE A 27 -1.68 -6.50 -1.93
N ILE A 28 -1.59 -5.20 -2.19
CA ILE A 28 -0.89 -4.64 -3.33
C ILE A 28 0.41 -4.04 -2.82
N CYS A 29 1.50 -4.34 -3.50
CA CYS A 29 2.80 -3.72 -3.28
C CYS A 29 3.02 -2.69 -4.39
N LEU A 30 3.20 -1.43 -4.02
CA LEU A 30 3.68 -0.39 -4.92
C LEU A 30 5.19 -0.36 -4.82
N ILE A 31 5.86 -0.52 -5.96
CA ILE A 31 7.31 -0.51 -6.06
C ILE A 31 7.70 0.74 -6.83
N CYS A 32 8.47 1.62 -6.19
CA CYS A 32 9.12 2.75 -6.84
C CYS A 32 10.61 2.46 -6.90
N ALA A 33 11.18 2.50 -8.10
CA ALA A 33 12.59 2.24 -8.33
C ALA A 33 13.18 3.29 -9.28
N THR A 34 14.38 3.77 -8.96
CA THR A 34 15.17 4.69 -9.79
C THR A 34 16.65 4.27 -9.80
N GLU A 35 17.44 4.87 -10.68
CA GLU A 35 18.88 4.55 -10.79
C GLU A 35 19.73 5.24 -9.71
N ASP A 36 19.38 6.46 -9.29
CA ASP A 36 20.10 7.23 -8.28
C ASP A 36 19.18 7.82 -7.20
N GLU A 37 19.79 8.33 -6.12
CA GLU A 37 19.09 8.83 -4.93
C GLU A 37 18.40 10.19 -5.14
N GLU A 38 18.91 11.04 -6.04
CA GLU A 38 18.35 12.37 -6.28
C GLU A 38 17.02 12.26 -7.02
N ASP A 39 17.01 11.48 -8.11
CA ASP A 39 15.80 11.13 -8.84
C ASP A 39 14.83 10.35 -7.95
N HIS A 40 15.34 9.46 -7.09
CA HIS A 40 14.49 8.71 -6.16
C HIS A 40 13.73 9.63 -5.22
N LEU A 41 14.40 10.63 -4.65
CA LEU A 41 13.79 11.55 -3.70
C LEU A 41 12.61 12.29 -4.32
N VAL A 42 12.76 12.77 -5.55
CA VAL A 42 11.70 13.47 -6.29
C VAL A 42 10.58 12.51 -6.68
N PHE A 43 10.93 11.38 -7.31
CA PHE A 43 9.94 10.47 -7.87
C PHE A 43 9.15 9.74 -6.78
N SER A 44 9.81 9.26 -5.72
CA SER A 44 9.13 8.60 -4.60
C SER A 44 8.19 9.55 -3.86
N SER A 45 8.56 10.83 -3.72
CA SER A 45 7.68 11.87 -3.14
C SER A 45 6.46 12.15 -4.02
N LEU A 46 6.63 12.18 -5.35
CA LEU A 46 5.52 12.31 -6.28
C LEU A 46 4.56 11.11 -6.14
N VAL A 47 5.08 9.89 -6.20
CA VAL A 47 4.31 8.65 -6.02
C VAL A 47 3.52 8.71 -4.70
N GLU A 48 4.20 8.97 -3.58
CA GLU A 48 3.59 9.06 -2.26
C GLU A 48 2.45 10.09 -2.20
N SER A 49 2.64 11.27 -2.80
CA SER A 49 1.62 12.33 -2.84
C SER A 49 0.35 11.88 -3.57
N LYS A 50 0.46 10.92 -4.50
CA LYS A 50 -0.63 10.44 -5.36
C LYS A 50 -1.28 9.16 -4.89
N ILE A 51 -0.71 8.40 -3.94
CA ILE A 51 -1.26 7.10 -3.49
C ILE A 51 -2.75 7.18 -3.14
N ARG A 52 -3.22 8.30 -2.56
CA ARG A 52 -4.64 8.48 -2.25
C ARG A 52 -5.59 8.38 -3.46
N HIS A 53 -5.12 8.69 -4.67
CA HIS A 53 -5.89 8.48 -5.89
C HIS A 53 -6.12 6.99 -6.15
N LEU A 54 -5.09 6.14 -5.97
CA LEU A 54 -5.24 4.68 -6.08
C LEU A 54 -6.26 4.14 -5.06
N ILE A 55 -6.21 4.63 -3.82
CA ILE A 55 -7.18 4.24 -2.79
C ILE A 55 -8.60 4.61 -3.24
N SER A 56 -8.80 5.82 -3.76
CA SER A 56 -10.10 6.25 -4.28
C SER A 56 -10.57 5.41 -5.47
N PHE A 57 -9.69 5.01 -6.39
CA PHE A 57 -10.05 4.12 -7.49
C PHE A 57 -10.52 2.76 -6.98
N PHE A 58 -9.83 2.18 -5.99
CA PHE A 58 -10.26 0.92 -5.38
C PHE A 58 -11.58 1.03 -4.62
N GLU A 59 -11.79 2.09 -3.83
CA GLU A 59 -13.04 2.29 -3.08
C GLU A 59 -14.27 2.43 -4.00
N ASN A 60 -14.08 2.87 -5.24
CA ASN A 60 -15.13 2.94 -6.25
C ASN A 60 -15.37 1.61 -6.99
N ASN A 61 -14.50 0.60 -6.81
CA ASN A 61 -14.69 -0.71 -7.41
C ASN A 61 -15.53 -1.61 -6.49
N SER A 62 -16.70 -2.04 -6.96
CA SER A 62 -17.63 -2.92 -6.23
C SER A 62 -17.05 -4.25 -5.72
N CYS A 63 -15.90 -4.68 -6.24
CA CYS A 63 -15.19 -5.87 -5.79
C CYS A 63 -14.32 -5.62 -4.56
N VAL A 64 -14.08 -4.37 -4.16
CA VAL A 64 -13.27 -3.99 -3.00
C VAL A 64 -14.21 -3.45 -1.92
N ASN A 65 -14.28 -4.15 -0.79
CA ASN A 65 -15.05 -3.70 0.37
C ASN A 65 -14.30 -2.65 1.19
N LEU A 66 -12.98 -2.82 1.31
CA LEU A 66 -12.12 -1.92 2.05
C LEU A 66 -10.72 -1.91 1.45
N CYS A 67 -10.12 -0.72 1.41
CA CYS A 67 -8.76 -0.49 0.98
C CYS A 67 -8.03 0.32 2.05
N HIS A 68 -6.83 -0.11 2.45
CA HIS A 68 -6.06 0.57 3.50
C HIS A 68 -4.59 0.65 3.15
N ILE A 69 -4.08 1.88 2.99
CA ILE A 69 -2.66 2.15 2.82
C ILE A 69 -1.91 2.01 4.16
N CYS A 70 -0.78 1.29 4.15
CA CYS A 70 0.16 1.33 5.27
C CYS A 70 0.90 2.68 5.25
N PRO A 71 0.89 3.45 6.36
CA PRO A 71 1.54 4.76 6.41
C PRO A 71 3.07 4.69 6.40
N ARG A 72 3.65 3.49 6.55
CA ARG A 72 5.09 3.28 6.57
C ARG A 72 5.61 2.99 5.18
N GLN A 73 6.76 3.58 4.87
CA GLN A 73 7.60 3.21 3.73
C GLN A 73 8.49 2.02 4.09
N PHE A 74 8.77 1.16 3.12
CA PHE A 74 9.62 -0.01 3.31
C PHE A 74 10.74 -0.04 2.26
N LYS A 75 11.84 -0.70 2.61
CA LYS A 75 12.92 -1.05 1.69
C LYS A 75 12.91 -2.56 1.45
N PRO A 76 13.28 -3.04 0.26
CA PRO A 76 13.38 -4.48 0.01
C PRO A 76 14.49 -5.12 0.86
N LEU A 77 14.25 -6.34 1.34
CA LEU A 77 15.20 -7.08 2.20
C LEU A 77 16.38 -7.70 1.41
N ALA A 78 16.19 -7.90 0.11
CA ALA A 78 17.17 -8.44 -0.82
C ALA A 78 17.15 -7.61 -2.12
N THR A 79 18.03 -7.92 -3.07
CA THR A 79 17.96 -7.37 -4.42
C THR A 79 16.57 -7.65 -5.00
N CYS A 80 15.79 -6.59 -5.19
CA CYS A 80 14.47 -6.67 -5.81
C CYS A 80 14.68 -6.66 -7.32
N ASP A 81 14.21 -7.70 -8.02
CA ASP A 81 14.09 -7.62 -9.47
C ASP A 81 12.98 -6.62 -9.79
N VAL A 82 13.41 -5.42 -10.18
CA VAL A 82 12.53 -4.30 -10.54
C VAL A 82 12.13 -4.33 -12.01
N GLY A 83 12.56 -5.35 -12.77
CA GLY A 83 12.26 -5.49 -14.20
C GLY A 83 12.93 -4.45 -15.09
N VAL A 84 13.90 -3.70 -14.54
CA VAL A 84 14.69 -2.65 -15.20
C VAL A 84 16.16 -2.86 -14.90
N ASP A 85 17.01 -2.62 -15.90
CA ASP A 85 18.46 -2.81 -15.83
C ASP A 85 19.16 -1.61 -15.18
N TYR A 86 18.87 -1.40 -13.90
CA TYR A 86 19.60 -0.43 -13.07
C TYR A 86 20.77 -1.14 -12.39
N LYS A 87 21.97 -0.54 -12.47
CA LYS A 87 23.17 -1.11 -11.83
C LYS A 87 23.05 -1.15 -10.30
N ASN A 88 22.52 -0.08 -9.71
CA ASN A 88 22.34 0.09 -8.26
C ASN A 88 20.97 0.74 -7.98
N PRO A 89 19.85 0.02 -8.14
CA PRO A 89 18.53 0.61 -7.99
C PRO A 89 18.28 1.10 -6.57
N VAL A 90 17.75 2.31 -6.43
CA VAL A 90 17.17 2.82 -5.19
C VAL A 90 15.69 2.47 -5.19
N VAL A 91 15.21 1.79 -4.14
CA VAL A 91 13.85 1.22 -4.12
C VAL A 91 13.10 1.59 -2.84
N THR A 92 11.88 2.09 -2.99
CA THR A 92 10.90 2.29 -1.91
C THR A 92 9.63 1.51 -2.21
N LEU A 93 9.08 0.88 -1.18
CA LEU A 93 7.87 0.08 -1.24
C LEU A 93 6.77 0.68 -0.36
N TRP A 94 5.53 0.62 -0.84
CA TRP A 94 4.32 0.86 -0.05
C TRP A 94 3.37 -0.33 -0.16
N PHE A 95 2.64 -0.60 0.91
CA PHE A 95 1.69 -1.70 0.95
C PHE A 95 0.27 -1.21 1.15
N VAL A 96 -0.64 -1.70 0.32
CA VAL A 96 -2.08 -1.47 0.44
C VAL A 96 -2.75 -2.79 0.77
N GLY A 97 -3.42 -2.86 1.92
CA GLY A 97 -4.21 -4.00 2.35
C GLY A 97 -5.62 -3.92 1.77
N LEU A 98 -6.12 -5.05 1.27
CA LEU A 98 -7.43 -5.13 0.64
C LEU A 98 -8.33 -6.14 1.36
N ASP A 99 -9.58 -5.73 1.59
CA ASP A 99 -10.69 -6.64 1.81
C ASP A 99 -11.54 -6.72 0.55
N LEU A 100 -11.57 -7.91 -0.04
CA LEU A 100 -12.23 -8.16 -1.32
C LEU A 100 -13.59 -8.81 -1.10
N ASN A 101 -14.56 -8.44 -1.92
CA ASN A 101 -15.90 -8.97 -1.87
C ASN A 101 -15.93 -10.42 -2.39
N LYS A 102 -15.94 -11.39 -1.47
CA LYS A 102 -15.93 -12.83 -1.77
C LYS A 102 -17.20 -13.34 -2.46
N SER A 103 -18.29 -12.56 -2.43
CA SER A 103 -19.53 -12.91 -3.15
C SER A 103 -19.43 -12.58 -4.65
N MET A 104 -18.50 -11.70 -5.02
CA MET A 104 -18.18 -11.37 -6.40
C MET A 104 -17.17 -12.39 -6.94
N LYS A 105 -17.14 -12.54 -8.28
CA LYS A 105 -16.44 -13.59 -9.05
C LYS A 105 -15.12 -14.10 -8.43
N LYS A 106 -14.82 -15.39 -8.61
CA LYS A 106 -13.54 -16.02 -8.21
C LYS A 106 -12.28 -15.30 -8.75
N ASN A 107 -12.41 -14.59 -9.87
CA ASN A 107 -11.34 -13.82 -10.48
C ASN A 107 -11.73 -12.33 -10.43
N ILE A 108 -11.22 -11.64 -9.41
CA ILE A 108 -11.35 -10.19 -9.28
C ILE A 108 -10.25 -9.56 -10.12
N ASP A 109 -10.65 -8.69 -11.05
CA ASP A 109 -9.73 -7.93 -11.89
C ASP A 109 -9.65 -6.49 -11.38
N LEU A 110 -8.43 -6.04 -11.09
CA LEU A 110 -8.09 -4.72 -10.56
C LEU A 110 -7.17 -3.93 -11.52
N THR A 111 -7.00 -4.44 -12.74
CA THR A 111 -6.03 -3.91 -13.71
C THR A 111 -6.37 -2.48 -14.12
N LEU A 112 -7.66 -2.15 -14.21
CA LEU A 112 -8.11 -0.82 -14.58
C LEU A 112 -7.66 0.24 -13.58
N GLU A 113 -7.88 0.00 -12.29
CA GLU A 113 -7.52 0.94 -11.22
C GLU A 113 -5.99 1.12 -11.13
N ILE A 114 -5.24 0.04 -11.34
CA ILE A 114 -3.77 0.06 -11.38
C ILE A 114 -3.28 0.89 -12.57
N GLN A 115 -3.90 0.72 -13.74
CA GLN A 115 -3.55 1.50 -14.93
C GLN A 115 -3.88 2.98 -14.74
N GLN A 116 -5.07 3.31 -14.20
CA GLN A 116 -5.46 4.69 -13.91
C GLN A 116 -4.47 5.36 -12.95
N PHE A 117 -3.98 4.64 -11.94
CA PHE A 117 -2.96 5.18 -11.05
C PHE A 117 -1.63 5.42 -11.76
N SER A 118 -1.20 4.48 -12.61
CA SER A 118 0.01 4.63 -13.42
C SER A 118 -0.07 5.89 -14.30
N ASP A 119 -1.23 6.14 -14.92
CA ASP A 119 -1.49 7.32 -15.74
C ASP A 119 -1.47 8.62 -14.91
N VAL A 120 -1.86 8.59 -13.63
CA VAL A 120 -1.83 9.76 -12.74
C VAL A 120 -0.41 10.10 -12.29
N VAL A 121 0.46 9.09 -12.15
CA VAL A 121 1.85 9.27 -11.74
C VAL A 121 2.74 9.71 -12.92
N LEU A 122 2.48 9.18 -14.12
CA LEU A 122 3.31 9.38 -15.32
C LEU A 122 2.87 10.56 -16.20
N LYS A 123 1.83 11.30 -15.81
CA LYS A 123 1.39 12.54 -16.48
C LYS A 123 2.08 13.77 -15.92
#